data_AF-A0A9N9Y1M3-F1
#
_entry.id   AF-A0A9N9Y1M3-F1
#
_cell.length_a   1.000
_cell.length_b   1.000
_cell.length_c   1.000
_cell.angle_alpha   90.00
_cell.angle_beta   90.00
_cell.angle_gamma   90.00
#
_symmetry.space_group_name_H-M   'P 1'
#
loop_
_entity.id
_entity.type
_entity.pdbx_description
1 polymer ?
#
loop_
_entity_poly.entity_id
_entity_poly.type
_entity_poly.pdbx_seq_one_letter_code
_entity_poly.pdbx_strand_id
1 'polypeptide(L)'
;MKLSMIFAFAAGALAMPTVNILTSHSSEPLKDSETALVDYYIFNLTVPEFLAKRDAKDPPSLNWTSDGCNDGLPNPFNFDFTPGCQRHDFGYANYRKQGRFDADGKKKIDERLLVDLRNQCNKDNLGWSNVGCKGLAEAYFFFYRSNEFGGGDDATGNRNPGRGGKSPKEVREVKPQEEEVKEKEAKEKEVKEKDAIATGVKEKEVIEKGKKAKAEREKKAQEEEDKEKEEKKKEAKEKKEKKKEAKKKKAEEKKAKEKEAKAKEEKEVKEKEAKEIAAKEKEFNRQINRAEERVKEVKQEIEEEKEKEAKKKKAKEEKEKEKEAKEKEAKEEEAKEKEAKENKAKEAKEIAAKEAKEKEAKEITAKEKEANRKINRAEDRVKEIKQEIEEEKENERRKKEVMKQKMDE
;
A
#
# COMPACT_ATOMS: atom_id res chain seq x y z
N MET A 1 94.01 0.97 11.25
CA MET A 1 94.13 -0.06 12.30
C MET A 1 93.11 0.21 13.39
N LYS A 2 92.35 -0.83 13.77
CA LYS A 2 91.73 -1.14 15.08
C LYS A 2 90.61 -0.20 15.58
N LEU A 3 89.35 -0.69 15.68
CA LEU A 3 88.68 -1.34 16.85
C LEU A 3 88.56 -0.37 18.04
N SER A 4 87.45 -0.13 18.73
CA SER A 4 86.21 -0.85 19.10
C SER A 4 85.19 0.24 19.53
N MET A 5 83.88 0.07 19.67
CA MET A 5 83.22 -0.77 20.67
C MET A 5 81.69 -0.72 20.48
N ILE A 6 81.05 -1.78 20.98
CA ILE A 6 79.71 -2.30 20.73
C ILE A 6 78.65 -1.62 21.63
N PHE A 7 77.43 -1.40 21.11
CA PHE A 7 76.21 -1.35 21.92
C PHE A 7 75.17 -2.33 21.35
N ALA A 8 74.77 -3.28 22.20
CA ALA A 8 73.79 -4.30 21.91
C ALA A 8 72.35 -3.74 22.03
N PHE A 9 71.54 -3.92 21.00
CA PHE A 9 70.08 -3.81 21.11
C PHE A 9 69.48 -5.22 21.17
N ALA A 10 68.78 -5.50 22.27
CA ALA A 10 68.05 -6.74 22.47
C ALA A 10 66.85 -6.80 21.52
N ALA A 11 66.72 -7.92 20.80
CA ALA A 11 65.55 -8.27 20.03
C ALA A 11 64.46 -8.82 20.97
N GLY A 12 63.39 -8.05 21.16
CA GLY A 12 62.14 -8.53 21.74
C GLY A 12 61.18 -8.93 20.62
N ALA A 13 61.08 -10.23 20.35
CA ALA A 13 60.05 -10.78 19.48
C ALA A 13 58.71 -10.81 20.23
N LEU A 14 57.70 -10.11 19.71
CA LEU A 14 56.30 -10.33 20.07
C LEU A 14 55.58 -10.91 18.86
N ALA A 15 55.20 -12.18 18.99
CA ALA A 15 54.35 -12.89 18.05
C ALA A 15 52.96 -12.25 18.02
N MET A 16 52.50 -11.87 16.83
CA MET A 16 51.09 -11.53 16.61
C MET A 16 50.30 -12.81 16.35
N PRO A 17 49.09 -12.98 16.93
CA PRO A 17 48.19 -14.03 16.54
C PRO A 17 47.64 -13.70 15.14
N THR A 18 47.95 -14.54 14.16
CA THR A 18 47.23 -14.54 12.88
C THR A 18 45.83 -15.08 13.13
N VAL A 19 44.87 -14.17 13.31
CA VAL A 19 43.46 -14.51 13.32
C VAL A 19 43.07 -14.85 11.88
N ASN A 20 43.00 -16.14 11.57
CA ASN A 20 42.30 -16.61 10.37
C ASN A 20 40.81 -16.36 10.57
N ILE A 21 40.34 -15.19 10.13
CA ILE A 21 38.92 -14.94 9.94
C ILE A 21 38.50 -15.74 8.71
N LEU A 22 38.03 -16.96 8.94
CA LEU A 22 37.09 -17.62 8.04
C LEU A 22 35.86 -16.73 8.00
N THR A 23 35.77 -15.95 6.93
CA THR A 23 34.62 -15.14 6.57
C THR A 23 33.45 -16.04 6.17
N SER A 24 32.75 -16.56 7.18
CA SER A 24 31.37 -17.00 7.02
C SER A 24 30.50 -15.73 6.89
N HIS A 25 30.41 -15.17 5.68
CA HIS A 25 29.46 -14.11 5.39
C HIS A 25 28.04 -14.71 5.38
N SER A 26 27.36 -14.60 6.52
CA SER A 26 25.90 -14.71 6.56
C SER A 26 25.30 -13.72 5.56
N SER A 27 24.56 -14.24 4.59
CA SER A 27 23.84 -13.50 3.54
C SER A 27 22.60 -12.75 4.06
N GLU A 28 22.57 -12.42 5.35
CA GLU A 28 21.37 -12.02 6.09
C GLU A 28 21.14 -10.49 6.23
N PRO A 29 22.14 -9.60 6.40
CA PRO A 29 21.85 -8.19 6.70
C PRO A 29 21.23 -7.42 5.51
N LEU A 30 21.49 -7.84 4.26
CA LEU A 30 20.89 -7.22 3.07
C LEU A 30 19.42 -7.61 2.90
N LYS A 31 19.03 -8.85 3.26
CA LYS A 31 17.65 -9.34 3.09
C LYS A 31 16.69 -8.64 4.04
N ASP A 32 17.11 -8.37 5.26
CA ASP A 32 16.31 -7.64 6.25
C ASP A 32 16.11 -6.18 5.82
N SER A 33 17.15 -5.56 5.26
CA SER A 33 17.07 -4.21 4.69
C SER A 33 16.16 -4.15 3.46
N GLU A 34 16.22 -5.12 2.55
CA GLU A 34 15.34 -5.17 1.36
C GLU A 34 13.88 -5.47 1.71
N THR A 35 13.65 -6.30 2.74
CA THR A 35 12.30 -6.61 3.24
C THR A 35 11.63 -5.34 3.76
N ALA A 36 12.33 -4.58 4.62
CA ALA A 36 11.84 -3.30 5.12
C ALA A 36 11.61 -2.27 4.00
N LEU A 37 12.47 -2.27 2.98
CA LEU A 37 12.36 -1.35 1.85
C LEU A 37 11.14 -1.65 0.96
N VAL A 38 10.87 -2.93 0.70
CA VAL A 38 9.68 -3.38 -0.04
C VAL A 38 8.41 -2.92 0.69
N ASP A 39 8.34 -3.12 2.01
CA ASP A 39 7.20 -2.68 2.81
C ASP A 39 7.05 -1.15 2.80
N TYR A 40 8.16 -0.42 2.88
CA TYR A 40 8.17 1.02 2.75
C TYR A 40 7.62 1.48 1.39
N TYR A 41 8.00 0.84 0.29
CA TYR A 41 7.56 1.20 -1.06
C TYR A 41 6.07 0.90 -1.31
N ILE A 42 5.56 -0.19 -0.74
CA ILE A 42 4.15 -0.57 -0.90
C ILE A 42 3.26 0.31 -0.02
N PHE A 43 3.58 0.45 1.27
CA PHE A 43 2.64 0.97 2.26
C PHE A 43 2.86 2.45 2.63
N ASN A 44 4.09 2.96 2.49
CA ASN A 44 4.43 4.32 2.95
C ASN A 44 4.58 5.33 1.81
N LEU A 45 5.02 4.92 0.62
CA LEU A 45 5.13 5.84 -0.51
C LEU A 45 3.76 6.23 -1.07
N THR A 46 3.65 7.45 -1.56
CA THR A 46 2.59 7.84 -2.50
C THR A 46 2.78 7.12 -3.84
N VAL A 47 1.72 6.99 -4.64
CA VAL A 47 1.82 6.36 -5.97
C VAL A 47 2.88 7.05 -6.85
N PRO A 48 2.96 8.39 -6.94
CA PRO A 48 4.01 9.06 -7.71
C PRO A 48 5.44 8.76 -7.22
N GLU A 49 5.68 8.72 -5.90
CA GLU A 49 6.99 8.39 -5.36
C GLU A 49 7.38 6.93 -5.65
N PHE A 50 6.43 6.00 -5.55
CA PHE A 50 6.64 4.61 -5.96
C PHE A 50 6.99 4.50 -7.44
N LEU A 51 6.27 5.20 -8.31
CA LEU A 51 6.57 5.21 -9.74
C LEU A 51 7.98 5.74 -10.02
N ALA A 52 8.41 6.80 -9.32
CA ALA A 52 9.78 7.30 -9.46
C ALA A 52 10.83 6.23 -9.08
N LYS A 53 10.59 5.44 -8.02
CA LYS A 53 11.46 4.30 -7.65
C LYS A 53 11.43 3.18 -8.68
N ARG A 54 10.25 2.85 -9.20
CA ARG A 54 10.05 1.82 -10.22
C ARG A 54 10.72 2.17 -11.54
N ASP A 55 10.55 3.40 -12.01
CA ASP A 55 11.12 3.89 -13.26
C ASP A 55 12.66 3.95 -13.18
N ALA A 56 13.19 4.29 -12.00
CA ALA A 56 14.62 4.22 -11.70
C ALA A 56 15.14 2.79 -11.44
N LYS A 57 14.24 1.82 -11.23
CA LYS A 57 14.55 0.47 -10.73
C LYS A 57 15.49 0.52 -9.51
N ASP A 58 15.16 1.37 -8.55
CA ASP A 58 16.02 1.66 -7.40
C ASP A 58 15.43 1.07 -6.10
N PRO A 59 16.08 0.06 -5.47
CA PRO A 59 17.32 -0.58 -5.89
C PRO A 59 17.08 -1.66 -6.96
N PRO A 60 18.09 -1.96 -7.82
CA PRO A 60 17.94 -2.90 -8.94
C PRO A 60 17.84 -4.37 -8.48
N SER A 61 18.13 -4.63 -7.20
CA SER A 61 18.01 -5.95 -6.59
C SER A 61 16.56 -6.39 -6.37
N LEU A 62 15.60 -5.47 -6.33
CA LEU A 62 14.18 -5.80 -6.19
C LEU A 62 13.56 -6.25 -7.51
N ASN A 63 12.47 -7.01 -7.41
CA ASN A 63 11.72 -7.42 -8.58
C ASN A 63 10.77 -6.31 -9.03
N TRP A 64 11.06 -5.71 -10.19
CA TRP A 64 10.30 -4.63 -10.80
C TRP A 64 9.43 -5.07 -11.99
N THR A 65 9.29 -6.38 -12.22
CA THR A 65 8.45 -6.92 -13.30
C THR A 65 6.98 -6.65 -12.99
N SER A 66 6.26 -6.12 -13.99
CA SER A 66 4.83 -5.81 -13.91
C SER A 66 4.23 -5.90 -15.32
N ASP A 67 3.09 -6.57 -15.43
CA ASP A 67 2.20 -6.60 -16.59
C ASP A 67 1.03 -5.60 -16.45
N GLY A 68 0.94 -4.92 -15.31
CA GLY A 68 -0.05 -3.89 -15.06
C GLY A 68 -1.43 -4.51 -14.86
N CYS A 69 -2.49 -3.86 -15.32
CA CYS A 69 -3.86 -4.36 -15.10
C CYS A 69 -4.31 -5.38 -16.17
N ASN A 70 -3.40 -6.21 -16.68
CA ASN A 70 -3.64 -7.06 -17.86
C ASN A 70 -4.21 -8.45 -17.53
N ASP A 71 -4.93 -8.59 -16.42
CA ASP A 71 -5.41 -9.88 -15.90
C ASP A 71 -6.82 -10.28 -16.38
N GLY A 72 -7.32 -9.62 -17.42
CA GLY A 72 -8.59 -9.99 -18.08
C GLY A 72 -9.85 -9.35 -17.48
N LEU A 73 -9.72 -8.48 -16.47
CA LEU A 73 -10.84 -7.66 -16.00
C LEU A 73 -11.03 -6.45 -16.94
N PRO A 74 -12.21 -6.28 -17.56
CA PRO A 74 -12.44 -5.17 -18.47
C PRO A 74 -12.46 -3.82 -17.73
N ASN A 75 -11.81 -2.82 -18.31
CA ASN A 75 -11.87 -1.41 -17.89
C ASN A 75 -12.60 -0.57 -18.96
N PRO A 76 -13.94 -0.65 -19.03
CA PRO A 76 -14.72 -0.05 -20.13
C PRO A 76 -14.67 1.48 -20.16
N PHE A 77 -14.27 2.11 -19.06
CA PHE A 77 -14.18 3.57 -18.93
C PHE A 77 -12.73 4.08 -18.99
N ASN A 78 -11.77 3.18 -19.23
CA ASN A 78 -10.35 3.49 -19.41
C ASN A 78 -9.75 4.33 -18.26
N PHE A 79 -10.16 4.06 -17.01
CA PHE A 79 -9.56 4.68 -15.83
C PHE A 79 -8.08 4.30 -15.72
N ASP A 80 -7.22 5.23 -15.32
CA ASP A 80 -5.78 4.99 -15.21
C ASP A 80 -5.41 4.19 -13.95
N PHE A 81 -5.74 2.89 -13.96
CA PHE A 81 -5.44 1.94 -12.88
C PHE A 81 -4.03 1.37 -12.94
N THR A 82 -3.33 1.58 -14.05
CA THR A 82 -2.00 1.05 -14.33
C THR A 82 -1.00 1.32 -13.19
N PRO A 83 -0.90 2.53 -12.60
CA PRO A 83 0.02 2.78 -11.50
C PRO A 83 -0.29 1.97 -10.23
N GLY A 84 -1.57 1.67 -9.99
CA GLY A 84 -1.99 0.87 -8.84
C GLY A 84 -1.64 -0.59 -9.03
N CYS A 85 -1.95 -1.14 -10.21
CA CYS A 85 -1.60 -2.51 -10.57
C CYS A 85 -0.07 -2.72 -10.56
N GLN A 86 0.71 -1.76 -11.06
CA GLN A 86 2.19 -1.84 -11.01
C GLN A 86 2.75 -1.95 -9.59
N ARG A 87 2.13 -1.29 -8.61
CA ARG A 87 2.52 -1.43 -7.21
C ARG A 87 2.08 -2.76 -6.60
N HIS A 88 0.92 -3.24 -7.00
CA HIS A 88 0.41 -4.55 -6.60
C HIS A 88 1.32 -5.68 -7.09
N ASP A 89 1.69 -5.67 -8.37
CA ASP A 89 2.64 -6.60 -8.99
C ASP A 89 3.98 -6.60 -8.26
N PHE A 90 4.51 -5.41 -7.96
CA PHE A 90 5.74 -5.25 -7.20
C PHE A 90 5.64 -5.91 -5.82
N GLY A 91 4.52 -5.73 -5.11
CA GLY A 91 4.27 -6.38 -3.82
C GLY A 91 4.27 -7.89 -3.94
N TYR A 92 3.49 -8.43 -4.88
CA TYR A 92 3.38 -9.87 -5.11
C TYR A 92 4.73 -10.50 -5.46
N ALA A 93 5.45 -9.89 -6.41
CA ALA A 93 6.71 -10.40 -6.91
C ALA A 93 7.79 -10.42 -5.82
N ASN A 94 7.89 -9.36 -5.00
CA ASN A 94 8.91 -9.29 -3.96
C ASN A 94 8.56 -10.10 -2.72
N TYR A 95 7.29 -10.12 -2.28
CA TYR A 95 6.90 -10.98 -1.16
C TYR A 95 7.14 -12.47 -1.45
N ARG A 96 6.92 -12.91 -2.70
CA ARG A 96 7.26 -14.27 -3.12
C ARG A 96 8.75 -14.52 -3.15
N LYS A 97 9.52 -13.60 -3.75
CA LYS A 97 10.99 -13.68 -3.75
C LYS A 97 11.56 -13.75 -2.33
N GLN A 98 10.90 -13.09 -1.37
CA GLN A 98 11.28 -13.05 0.04
C GLN A 98 10.71 -14.21 0.87
N GLY A 99 9.92 -15.12 0.28
CA GLY A 99 9.36 -16.29 0.97
C GLY A 99 8.30 -15.95 2.04
N ARG A 100 7.68 -14.76 1.94
CA ARG A 100 6.71 -14.23 2.93
C ARG A 100 5.35 -13.88 2.30
N PHE A 101 5.03 -14.48 1.17
CA PHE A 101 3.74 -14.31 0.50
C PHE A 101 2.68 -15.23 1.14
N ASP A 102 2.32 -14.94 2.38
CA ASP A 102 1.25 -15.62 3.12
C ASP A 102 -0.10 -14.90 2.95
N ALA A 103 -1.15 -15.45 3.58
CA ALA A 103 -2.50 -14.90 3.49
C ALA A 103 -2.60 -13.45 3.99
N ASP A 104 -1.84 -13.10 5.03
CA ASP A 104 -1.85 -11.75 5.61
C ASP A 104 -1.08 -10.77 4.74
N GLY A 105 0.07 -11.17 4.19
CA GLY A 105 0.85 -10.41 3.23
C GLY A 105 0.06 -10.13 1.95
N LYS A 106 -0.57 -11.17 1.39
CA LYS A 106 -1.47 -11.04 0.23
C LYS A 106 -2.60 -10.04 0.53
N LYS A 107 -3.30 -10.23 1.65
CA LYS A 107 -4.39 -9.35 2.07
C LYS A 107 -3.94 -7.89 2.18
N LYS A 108 -2.80 -7.61 2.80
CA LYS A 108 -2.27 -6.24 2.94
C LYS A 108 -1.98 -5.61 1.57
N ILE A 109 -1.39 -6.37 0.64
CA ILE A 109 -1.10 -5.87 -0.71
C ILE A 109 -2.40 -5.62 -1.49
N ASP A 110 -3.38 -6.51 -1.40
CA ASP A 110 -4.69 -6.34 -2.04
C ASP A 110 -5.46 -5.13 -1.47
N GLU A 111 -5.45 -4.95 -0.15
CA GLU A 111 -6.04 -3.78 0.50
C GLU A 111 -5.36 -2.48 0.06
N ARG A 112 -4.03 -2.51 -0.14
CA ARG A 112 -3.31 -1.35 -0.65
C ARG A 112 -3.66 -1.01 -2.09
N LEU A 113 -3.85 -2.02 -2.95
CA LEU A 113 -4.33 -1.80 -4.32
C LEU A 113 -5.66 -1.04 -4.32
N LEU A 114 -6.63 -1.45 -3.49
CA LEU A 114 -7.92 -0.75 -3.41
C LEU A 114 -7.76 0.73 -3.04
N VAL A 115 -6.85 1.05 -2.11
CA VAL A 115 -6.53 2.44 -1.75
C VAL A 115 -5.97 3.20 -2.95
N ASP A 116 -5.08 2.58 -3.72
CA ASP A 116 -4.43 3.23 -4.87
C ASP A 116 -5.40 3.52 -6.00
N LEU A 117 -6.23 2.54 -6.35
CA LEU A 117 -7.25 2.69 -7.38
C LEU A 117 -8.27 3.77 -6.98
N ARG A 118 -8.71 3.78 -5.71
CA ARG A 118 -9.60 4.83 -5.19
C ARG A 118 -8.94 6.22 -5.20
N ASN A 119 -7.65 6.30 -4.93
CA ASN A 119 -6.91 7.57 -4.98
C ASN A 119 -6.79 8.10 -6.41
N GLN A 120 -6.65 7.24 -7.41
CA GLN A 120 -6.68 7.64 -8.82
C GLN A 120 -8.06 8.15 -9.22
N CYS A 121 -9.14 7.57 -8.70
CA CYS A 121 -10.50 8.08 -8.91
C CYS A 121 -10.72 9.51 -8.41
N ASN A 122 -9.93 9.97 -7.42
CA ASN A 122 -10.06 11.32 -6.85
C ASN A 122 -9.34 12.40 -7.69
N LYS A 123 -8.61 12.03 -8.75
CA LYS A 123 -7.94 12.99 -9.64
C LYS A 123 -8.88 13.60 -10.69
N ASP A 124 -9.93 12.86 -11.07
CA ASP A 124 -10.89 13.28 -12.08
C ASP A 124 -12.11 13.93 -11.40
N ASN A 125 -12.14 15.26 -11.36
CA ASN A 125 -13.18 16.08 -10.71
C ASN A 125 -14.59 16.00 -11.36
N LEU A 126 -14.94 14.90 -12.04
CA LEU A 126 -16.28 14.66 -12.60
C LEU A 126 -17.05 13.69 -11.70
N GLY A 127 -18.06 14.20 -10.96
CA GLY A 127 -18.78 13.47 -9.92
C GLY A 127 -19.35 12.10 -10.32
N TRP A 128 -19.90 11.93 -11.53
CA TRP A 128 -20.41 10.63 -12.01
C TRP A 128 -19.28 9.63 -12.32
N SER A 129 -18.16 10.11 -12.85
CA SER A 129 -16.98 9.28 -13.13
C SER A 129 -16.35 8.73 -11.85
N ASN A 130 -16.46 9.47 -10.74
CA ASN A 130 -15.88 9.08 -9.46
C ASN A 130 -16.62 7.88 -8.82
N VAL A 131 -17.95 7.84 -8.92
CA VAL A 131 -18.76 6.69 -8.46
C VAL A 131 -18.47 5.45 -9.28
N GLY A 132 -18.48 5.57 -10.62
CA GLY A 132 -18.14 4.47 -11.53
C GLY A 132 -16.71 3.96 -11.34
N CYS A 133 -15.75 4.87 -11.17
CA CYS A 133 -14.36 4.55 -10.91
C CYS A 133 -14.18 3.80 -9.59
N LYS A 134 -14.82 4.26 -8.50
CA LYS A 134 -14.75 3.58 -7.20
C LYS A 134 -15.41 2.19 -7.25
N GLY A 135 -16.52 2.05 -7.96
CA GLY A 135 -17.16 0.75 -8.19
C GLY A 135 -16.26 -0.21 -8.98
N LEU A 136 -15.57 0.29 -10.01
CA LEU A 136 -14.62 -0.53 -10.77
C LEU A 136 -13.38 -0.86 -9.92
N ALA A 137 -12.87 0.08 -9.12
CA ALA A 137 -11.76 -0.16 -8.20
C ALA A 137 -12.07 -1.28 -7.20
N GLU A 138 -13.30 -1.33 -6.68
CA GLU A 138 -13.76 -2.43 -5.86
C GLU A 138 -13.82 -3.74 -6.64
N ALA A 139 -14.31 -3.75 -7.88
CA ALA A 139 -14.31 -4.93 -8.72
C ALA A 139 -12.89 -5.49 -8.96
N TYR A 140 -11.90 -4.63 -9.22
CA TYR A 140 -10.49 -5.01 -9.29
C TYR A 140 -10.01 -5.64 -7.96
N PHE A 141 -10.29 -4.99 -6.82
CA PHE A 141 -9.95 -5.54 -5.51
C PHE A 141 -10.57 -6.91 -5.25
N PHE A 142 -11.87 -7.08 -5.55
CA PHE A 142 -12.55 -8.37 -5.39
C PHE A 142 -11.98 -9.43 -6.32
N PHE A 143 -11.65 -9.08 -7.56
CA PHE A 143 -11.02 -9.99 -8.52
C PHE A 143 -9.71 -10.56 -7.97
N TYR A 144 -8.77 -9.69 -7.55
CA TYR A 144 -7.49 -10.15 -6.99
C TYR A 144 -7.62 -10.85 -5.64
N ARG A 145 -8.61 -10.48 -4.83
CA ARG A 145 -8.84 -11.13 -3.53
C ARG A 145 -9.52 -12.49 -3.65
N SER A 146 -10.30 -12.72 -4.71
CA SER A 146 -11.03 -13.97 -4.90
C SER A 146 -10.11 -15.04 -5.48
N ASN A 147 -10.02 -16.19 -4.79
CA ASN A 147 -9.33 -17.38 -5.33
C ASN A 147 -10.13 -18.08 -6.43
N GLU A 148 -11.37 -17.63 -6.69
CA GLU A 148 -12.38 -18.35 -7.47
C GLU A 148 -12.54 -17.79 -8.90
N PHE A 149 -12.21 -16.51 -9.12
CA PHE A 149 -12.28 -15.85 -10.42
C PHE A 149 -10.88 -15.42 -10.90
N GLY A 150 -10.03 -16.39 -11.21
CA GLY A 150 -8.93 -16.18 -12.15
C GLY A 150 -7.70 -15.36 -11.72
N GLY A 151 -7.65 -14.78 -10.52
CA GLY A 151 -6.42 -14.21 -9.94
C GLY A 151 -5.51 -15.28 -9.31
N GLY A 152 -5.22 -16.34 -10.08
CA GLY A 152 -4.81 -17.67 -9.63
C GLY A 152 -3.48 -17.78 -8.87
N ASP A 153 -3.46 -17.27 -7.64
CA ASP A 153 -2.38 -17.46 -6.68
C ASP A 153 -2.98 -17.71 -5.28
N ASP A 154 -2.91 -18.96 -4.83
CA ASP A 154 -3.19 -19.27 -3.45
C ASP A 154 -2.08 -18.73 -2.52
N ALA A 155 -2.35 -18.68 -1.22
CA ALA A 155 -1.38 -18.27 -0.20
C ALA A 155 -0.14 -19.19 -0.10
N THR A 156 0.01 -20.17 -1.01
CA THR A 156 1.17 -21.07 -1.10
C THR A 156 2.16 -20.65 -2.20
N GLY A 157 1.86 -19.60 -2.96
CA GLY A 157 2.79 -18.99 -3.91
C GLY A 157 2.88 -19.65 -5.28
N ASN A 158 2.02 -20.63 -5.58
CA ASN A 158 1.98 -21.28 -6.88
C ASN A 158 1.21 -20.45 -7.91
N ARG A 159 1.91 -20.03 -8.98
CA ARG A 159 1.32 -19.38 -10.15
C ARG A 159 0.62 -20.43 -11.00
N ASN A 160 -0.70 -20.32 -11.22
CA ASN A 160 -1.39 -21.18 -12.18
C ASN A 160 -1.20 -20.62 -13.62
N PRO A 161 -0.40 -21.27 -14.51
CA PRO A 161 -0.18 -20.76 -15.84
C PRO A 161 -1.28 -21.30 -16.75
N GLY A 162 -2.45 -20.65 -16.77
CA GLY A 162 -3.49 -21.09 -17.68
C GLY A 162 -4.76 -20.29 -17.62
N ARG A 163 -4.92 -19.38 -18.61
CA ARG A 163 -5.96 -19.46 -19.65
C ARG A 163 -6.22 -18.05 -20.20
N GLY A 164 -5.53 -17.70 -21.28
CA GLY A 164 -5.94 -16.59 -22.15
C GLY A 164 -7.37 -16.84 -22.61
N GLY A 165 -8.29 -15.98 -22.18
CA GLY A 165 -9.70 -16.04 -22.54
C GLY A 165 -9.90 -15.68 -24.01
N LYS A 166 -10.13 -16.69 -24.86
CA LYS A 166 -10.81 -16.49 -26.15
C LYS A 166 -12.27 -16.11 -25.88
N SER A 167 -12.71 -15.02 -26.49
CA SER A 167 -14.10 -14.59 -26.57
C SER A 167 -14.94 -15.59 -27.39
N PRO A 168 -16.14 -15.99 -26.94
CA PRO A 168 -17.05 -16.77 -27.76
C PRO A 168 -17.82 -15.88 -28.75
N LYS A 169 -17.61 -16.13 -30.04
CA LYS A 169 -18.60 -15.86 -31.09
C LYS A 169 -19.49 -17.09 -31.21
N GLU A 170 -20.81 -16.95 -31.11
CA GLU A 170 -21.71 -17.78 -31.90
C GLU A 170 -23.09 -17.11 -32.08
N VAL A 171 -23.38 -16.74 -33.32
CA VAL A 171 -24.69 -16.37 -33.84
C VAL A 171 -25.30 -17.66 -34.38
N ARG A 172 -26.52 -18.01 -33.96
CA ARG A 172 -27.27 -19.13 -34.53
C ARG A 172 -28.51 -18.61 -35.23
N GLU A 173 -28.44 -18.60 -36.56
CA GLU A 173 -29.55 -18.38 -37.49
C GLU A 173 -30.52 -19.58 -37.48
N VAL A 174 -31.81 -19.30 -37.57
CA VAL A 174 -32.88 -20.30 -37.76
C VAL A 174 -33.56 -20.00 -39.10
N LYS A 175 -33.59 -20.98 -40.02
CA LYS A 175 -34.34 -20.95 -41.28
C LYS A 175 -35.62 -21.78 -41.14
N PRO A 176 -36.77 -21.34 -41.70
CA PRO A 176 -37.99 -22.15 -41.79
C PRO A 176 -38.10 -22.87 -43.15
N GLN A 177 -38.85 -23.97 -43.20
CA GLN A 177 -39.32 -24.62 -44.42
C GLN A 177 -40.86 -24.70 -44.37
N GLU A 178 -41.50 -24.07 -45.36
CA GLU A 178 -42.87 -24.30 -45.81
C GLU A 178 -42.78 -24.85 -47.23
N GLU A 179 -43.61 -25.83 -47.60
CA GLU A 179 -44.11 -25.98 -48.97
C GLU A 179 -45.48 -26.69 -48.98
N GLU A 180 -46.33 -26.24 -49.88
CA GLU A 180 -47.73 -26.59 -50.13
C GLU A 180 -47.84 -27.23 -51.55
N VAL A 181 -48.83 -28.12 -51.75
CA VAL A 181 -49.81 -28.13 -52.88
C VAL A 181 -49.56 -28.86 -54.23
N LYS A 182 -50.50 -29.81 -54.52
CA LYS A 182 -51.24 -30.17 -55.78
C LYS A 182 -50.50 -30.85 -56.96
N GLU A 183 -51.10 -31.57 -57.94
CA GLU A 183 -52.41 -32.21 -58.27
C GLU A 183 -52.26 -32.91 -59.68
N LYS A 184 -53.21 -33.79 -60.05
CA LYS A 184 -53.62 -34.27 -61.42
C LYS A 184 -52.79 -35.34 -62.14
N GLU A 185 -53.27 -36.19 -63.06
CA GLU A 185 -54.55 -36.81 -63.55
C GLU A 185 -54.13 -37.80 -64.68
N ALA A 186 -54.98 -38.81 -65.03
CA ALA A 186 -55.19 -39.47 -66.36
C ALA A 186 -55.49 -41.00 -66.20
N LYS A 187 -56.71 -41.52 -66.39
CA LYS A 187 -57.50 -41.93 -67.60
C LYS A 187 -57.11 -43.29 -68.22
N GLU A 188 -58.08 -44.22 -68.37
CA GLU A 188 -58.66 -44.72 -69.67
C GLU A 188 -59.47 -46.07 -69.60
N LYS A 189 -60.76 -46.02 -70.07
CA LYS A 189 -61.68 -46.96 -70.82
C LYS A 189 -61.77 -48.49 -70.56
N GLU A 190 -62.78 -49.28 -70.99
CA GLU A 190 -64.24 -49.26 -71.38
C GLU A 190 -64.54 -50.73 -71.90
N VAL A 191 -65.72 -51.39 -71.75
CA VAL A 191 -66.79 -51.70 -72.78
C VAL A 191 -67.53 -53.00 -72.31
N LYS A 192 -68.83 -53.02 -71.93
CA LYS A 192 -70.13 -53.35 -72.63
C LYS A 192 -70.33 -54.78 -73.17
N GLU A 193 -71.53 -55.37 -72.98
CA GLU A 193 -72.49 -55.82 -74.04
C GLU A 193 -73.85 -56.31 -73.45
N LYS A 194 -74.89 -56.44 -74.31
CA LYS A 194 -76.35 -56.44 -74.09
C LYS A 194 -77.07 -57.72 -74.64
N ASP A 195 -78.41 -57.70 -74.52
CA ASP A 195 -79.49 -58.34 -75.33
C ASP A 195 -80.30 -59.44 -74.59
N ALA A 196 -81.62 -59.66 -74.74
CA ALA A 196 -82.57 -59.33 -75.83
C ALA A 196 -84.09 -59.48 -75.42
N ILE A 197 -84.98 -58.71 -76.10
CA ILE A 197 -86.30 -59.05 -76.74
C ILE A 197 -87.49 -59.51 -75.84
N ALA A 198 -88.58 -58.73 -75.60
CA ALA A 198 -89.84 -58.49 -76.39
C ALA A 198 -90.67 -59.78 -76.68
N THR A 199 -92.01 -59.94 -76.55
CA THR A 199 -93.22 -59.12 -76.35
C THR A 199 -94.40 -60.08 -76.09
N GLY A 200 -95.48 -59.66 -75.41
CA GLY A 200 -96.74 -60.42 -75.34
C GLY A 200 -97.73 -59.87 -74.30
N VAL A 201 -98.85 -59.34 -74.78
CA VAL A 201 -99.69 -58.32 -74.13
C VAL A 201 -101.02 -58.92 -73.62
N LYS A 202 -101.56 -58.31 -72.55
CA LYS A 202 -102.93 -58.40 -71.98
C LYS A 202 -103.24 -59.51 -70.96
N GLU A 203 -102.70 -59.32 -69.76
CA GLU A 203 -103.43 -59.58 -68.50
C GLU A 203 -102.97 -58.56 -67.43
N LYS A 204 -103.00 -57.26 -67.78
CA LYS A 204 -102.39 -56.19 -66.97
C LYS A 204 -103.35 -55.29 -66.19
N GLU A 205 -104.67 -55.42 -66.33
CA GLU A 205 -105.56 -54.39 -65.77
C GLU A 205 -106.16 -54.67 -64.37
N VAL A 206 -106.01 -55.88 -63.83
CA VAL A 206 -106.57 -56.22 -62.49
C VAL A 206 -105.49 -56.41 -61.41
N ILE A 207 -104.25 -56.74 -61.78
CA ILE A 207 -103.14 -56.93 -60.82
C ILE A 207 -102.45 -55.59 -60.48
N GLU A 208 -102.55 -54.56 -61.34
CA GLU A 208 -101.85 -53.28 -61.16
C GLU A 208 -102.44 -52.41 -60.05
N LYS A 209 -103.77 -52.46 -59.83
CA LYS A 209 -104.44 -51.70 -58.74
C LYS A 209 -104.15 -52.27 -57.34
N GLY A 210 -104.01 -53.60 -57.20
CA GLY A 210 -103.61 -54.24 -55.95
C GLY A 210 -102.12 -54.08 -55.60
N LYS A 211 -101.24 -54.08 -56.62
CA LYS A 211 -99.79 -53.85 -56.43
C LYS A 211 -99.46 -52.38 -56.10
N LYS A 212 -100.19 -51.40 -56.66
CA LYS A 212 -100.04 -49.99 -56.30
C LYS A 212 -100.40 -49.71 -54.83
N ALA A 213 -101.50 -50.26 -54.34
CA ALA A 213 -101.94 -50.05 -52.96
C ALA A 213 -101.01 -50.71 -51.90
N LYS A 214 -100.39 -51.85 -52.23
CA LYS A 214 -99.40 -52.51 -51.36
C LYS A 214 -98.06 -51.78 -51.35
N ALA A 215 -97.57 -51.36 -52.52
CA ALA A 215 -96.33 -50.58 -52.65
C ALA A 215 -96.43 -49.20 -51.98
N GLU A 216 -97.62 -48.57 -52.00
CA GLU A 216 -97.86 -47.29 -51.32
C GLU A 216 -97.91 -47.43 -49.79
N ARG A 217 -98.47 -48.53 -49.26
CA ARG A 217 -98.43 -48.85 -47.82
C ARG A 217 -97.02 -49.21 -47.33
N GLU A 218 -96.27 -50.01 -48.08
CA GLU A 218 -94.87 -50.36 -47.75
C GLU A 218 -93.97 -49.12 -47.81
N LYS A 219 -94.14 -48.25 -48.82
CA LYS A 219 -93.39 -46.98 -48.91
C LYS A 219 -93.68 -46.04 -47.75
N LYS A 220 -94.94 -45.93 -47.32
CA LYS A 220 -95.33 -45.08 -46.18
C LYS A 220 -94.82 -45.62 -44.84
N ALA A 221 -94.78 -46.94 -44.67
CA ALA A 221 -94.18 -47.58 -43.51
C ALA A 221 -92.65 -47.39 -43.48
N GLN A 222 -91.98 -47.52 -44.63
CA GLN A 222 -90.54 -47.27 -44.77
C GLN A 222 -90.18 -45.80 -44.45
N GLU A 223 -91.01 -44.86 -44.91
CA GLU A 223 -90.81 -43.42 -44.73
C GLU A 223 -91.05 -42.96 -43.27
N GLU A 224 -91.94 -43.63 -42.53
CA GLU A 224 -92.06 -43.45 -41.07
C GLU A 224 -90.87 -44.05 -40.30
N GLU A 225 -90.41 -45.24 -40.67
CA GLU A 225 -89.26 -45.88 -40.03
C GLU A 225 -87.96 -45.09 -40.26
N ASP A 226 -87.78 -44.53 -41.46
CA ASP A 226 -86.64 -43.67 -41.80
C ASP A 226 -86.70 -42.33 -41.06
N LYS A 227 -87.89 -41.74 -40.87
CA LYS A 227 -88.08 -40.55 -40.02
C LYS A 227 -87.74 -40.82 -38.56
N GLU A 228 -88.20 -41.95 -38.01
CA GLU A 228 -87.91 -42.34 -36.62
C GLU A 228 -86.40 -42.60 -36.43
N LYS A 229 -85.72 -43.22 -37.41
CA LYS A 229 -84.26 -43.41 -37.40
C LYS A 229 -83.51 -42.08 -37.51
N GLU A 230 -83.97 -41.15 -38.34
CA GLU A 230 -83.37 -39.83 -38.48
C GLU A 230 -83.50 -39.01 -37.18
N GLU A 231 -84.66 -39.09 -36.53
CA GLU A 231 -84.93 -38.41 -35.26
C GLU A 231 -84.08 -38.98 -34.12
N LYS A 232 -83.98 -40.31 -33.99
CA LYS A 232 -83.06 -40.97 -33.05
C LYS A 232 -81.59 -40.62 -33.31
N LYS A 233 -81.20 -40.47 -34.57
CA LYS A 233 -79.84 -40.05 -34.97
C LYS A 233 -79.57 -38.59 -34.61
N LYS A 234 -80.54 -37.70 -34.78
CA LYS A 234 -80.47 -36.29 -34.33
C LYS A 234 -80.35 -36.21 -32.82
N GLU A 235 -81.18 -36.94 -32.07
CA GLU A 235 -81.16 -36.98 -30.61
C GLU A 235 -79.83 -37.54 -30.06
N ALA A 236 -79.29 -38.59 -30.70
CA ALA A 236 -77.98 -39.14 -30.36
C ALA A 236 -76.84 -38.17 -30.65
N LYS A 237 -76.92 -37.41 -31.76
CA LYS A 237 -75.93 -36.37 -32.10
C LYS A 237 -75.96 -35.22 -31.09
N GLU A 238 -77.15 -34.76 -30.71
CA GLU A 238 -77.35 -33.71 -29.71
C GLU A 238 -76.83 -34.15 -28.32
N LYS A 239 -77.14 -35.38 -27.88
CA LYS A 239 -76.59 -35.95 -26.63
C LYS A 239 -75.06 -36.04 -26.67
N LYS A 240 -74.47 -36.37 -27.82
CA LYS A 240 -73.01 -36.44 -28.01
C LYS A 240 -72.35 -35.06 -27.97
N GLU A 241 -72.98 -34.04 -28.55
CA GLU A 241 -72.54 -32.64 -28.48
C GLU A 241 -72.64 -32.09 -27.05
N LYS A 242 -73.78 -32.26 -26.37
CA LYS A 242 -73.95 -31.86 -24.96
C LYS A 242 -72.90 -32.52 -24.05
N LYS A 243 -72.59 -33.79 -24.27
CA LYS A 243 -71.52 -34.51 -23.54
C LYS A 243 -70.12 -33.97 -23.86
N LYS A 244 -69.84 -33.57 -25.10
CA LYS A 244 -68.58 -32.91 -25.49
C LYS A 244 -68.45 -31.54 -24.85
N GLU A 245 -69.50 -30.74 -24.86
CA GLU A 245 -69.52 -29.40 -24.27
C GLU A 245 -69.35 -29.46 -22.75
N ALA A 246 -70.03 -30.39 -22.07
CA ALA A 246 -69.88 -30.62 -20.64
C ALA A 246 -68.45 -31.08 -20.28
N LYS A 247 -67.81 -31.92 -21.10
CA LYS A 247 -66.40 -32.29 -20.92
C LYS A 247 -65.45 -31.11 -21.13
N LYS A 248 -65.71 -30.25 -22.11
CA LYS A 248 -64.92 -29.04 -22.39
C LYS A 248 -65.01 -28.06 -21.21
N LYS A 249 -66.21 -27.77 -20.72
CA LYS A 249 -66.44 -26.90 -19.54
C LYS A 249 -65.71 -27.43 -18.29
N LYS A 250 -65.80 -28.74 -18.00
CA LYS A 250 -65.05 -29.35 -16.89
C LYS A 250 -63.52 -29.25 -17.05
N ALA A 251 -63.00 -29.37 -18.27
CA ALA A 251 -61.57 -29.23 -18.54
C ALA A 251 -61.10 -27.77 -18.39
N GLU A 252 -61.89 -26.80 -18.82
CA GLU A 252 -61.63 -25.37 -18.64
C GLU A 252 -61.68 -24.96 -17.16
N GLU A 253 -62.67 -25.45 -16.41
CA GLU A 253 -62.76 -25.21 -14.96
C GLU A 253 -61.56 -25.80 -14.20
N LYS A 254 -61.12 -27.01 -14.56
CA LYS A 254 -59.90 -27.62 -13.98
C LYS A 254 -58.66 -26.79 -14.29
N LYS A 255 -58.50 -26.31 -15.53
CA LYS A 255 -57.39 -25.43 -15.91
C LYS A 255 -57.42 -24.09 -15.18
N ALA A 256 -58.59 -23.52 -14.94
CA ALA A 256 -58.75 -22.28 -14.18
C ALA A 256 -58.32 -22.48 -12.72
N LYS A 257 -58.77 -23.56 -12.07
CA LYS A 257 -58.37 -23.92 -10.69
C LYS A 257 -56.87 -24.18 -10.56
N GLU A 258 -56.26 -24.84 -11.54
CA GLU A 258 -54.81 -25.10 -11.55
C GLU A 258 -53.99 -23.80 -11.71
N LYS A 259 -54.46 -22.86 -12.55
CA LYS A 259 -53.83 -21.54 -12.68
C LYS A 259 -53.95 -20.71 -11.41
N GLU A 260 -55.11 -20.74 -10.76
CA GLU A 260 -55.31 -20.02 -9.49
C GLU A 260 -54.44 -20.59 -8.36
N ALA A 261 -54.28 -21.92 -8.31
CA ALA A 261 -53.38 -22.57 -7.35
C ALA A 261 -51.91 -22.16 -7.57
N LYS A 262 -51.42 -22.21 -8.84
CA LYS A 262 -50.06 -21.77 -9.18
C LYS A 262 -49.82 -20.30 -8.86
N ALA A 263 -50.80 -19.43 -9.11
CA ALA A 263 -50.69 -18.00 -8.79
C ALA A 263 -50.63 -17.73 -7.27
N LYS A 264 -51.35 -18.51 -6.45
CA LYS A 264 -51.27 -18.43 -4.99
C LYS A 264 -49.92 -18.90 -4.47
N GLU A 265 -49.41 -20.01 -5.00
CA GLU A 265 -48.10 -20.55 -4.63
C GLU A 265 -46.96 -19.59 -5.01
N GLU A 266 -47.00 -19.01 -6.21
CA GLU A 266 -46.03 -18.00 -6.65
C GLU A 266 -46.07 -16.73 -5.78
N LYS A 267 -47.27 -16.30 -5.36
CA LYS A 267 -47.42 -15.15 -4.46
C LYS A 267 -46.84 -15.43 -3.07
N GLU A 268 -47.04 -16.64 -2.55
CA GLU A 268 -46.50 -17.04 -1.25
C GLU A 268 -44.97 -17.13 -1.26
N VAL A 269 -44.39 -17.64 -2.35
CA VAL A 269 -42.92 -17.67 -2.53
C VAL A 269 -42.36 -16.26 -2.56
N LYS A 270 -42.94 -15.35 -3.36
CA LYS A 270 -42.50 -13.94 -3.43
C LYS A 270 -42.61 -13.22 -2.08
N GLU A 271 -43.65 -13.51 -1.30
CA GLU A 271 -43.81 -12.93 0.04
C GLU A 271 -42.75 -13.44 1.02
N LYS A 272 -42.39 -14.73 0.95
CA LYS A 272 -41.30 -15.32 1.76
C LYS A 272 -39.94 -14.72 1.39
N GLU A 273 -39.64 -14.61 0.09
CA GLU A 273 -38.41 -13.98 -0.40
C GLU A 273 -38.32 -12.50 0.03
N ALA A 274 -39.40 -11.74 -0.10
CA ALA A 274 -39.44 -10.34 0.34
C ALA A 274 -39.20 -10.20 1.85
N LYS A 275 -39.76 -11.10 2.67
CA LYS A 275 -39.53 -11.13 4.12
C LYS A 275 -38.07 -11.48 4.47
N GLU A 276 -37.46 -12.40 3.74
CA GLU A 276 -36.05 -12.76 3.92
C GLU A 276 -35.11 -11.61 3.55
N ILE A 277 -35.37 -10.92 2.43
CA ILE A 277 -34.61 -9.74 2.01
C ILE A 277 -34.72 -8.63 3.05
N ALA A 278 -35.93 -8.34 3.55
CA ALA A 278 -36.15 -7.34 4.58
C ALA A 278 -35.45 -7.71 5.92
N ALA A 279 -35.37 -9.00 6.25
CA ALA A 279 -34.64 -9.47 7.43
C ALA A 279 -33.12 -9.30 7.26
N LYS A 280 -32.58 -9.63 6.08
CA LYS A 280 -31.16 -9.43 5.75
C LYS A 280 -30.77 -7.96 5.75
N GLU A 281 -31.63 -7.08 5.21
CA GLU A 281 -31.41 -5.63 5.22
C GLU A 281 -31.38 -5.07 6.65
N LYS A 282 -32.29 -5.52 7.53
CA LYS A 282 -32.26 -5.15 8.95
C LYS A 282 -30.97 -5.58 9.64
N GLU A 283 -30.47 -6.78 9.37
CA GLU A 283 -29.22 -7.24 9.97
C GLU A 283 -28.00 -6.49 9.41
N PHE A 284 -28.00 -6.20 8.11
CA PHE A 284 -26.96 -5.38 7.50
C PHE A 284 -26.91 -3.97 8.11
N ASN A 285 -28.06 -3.32 8.28
CA ASN A 285 -28.13 -2.00 8.93
C ASN A 285 -27.65 -2.04 10.39
N ARG A 286 -27.92 -3.13 11.13
CA ARG A 286 -27.34 -3.30 12.47
C ARG A 286 -25.82 -3.42 12.44
N GLN A 287 -25.27 -4.12 11.45
CA GLN A 287 -23.82 -4.23 11.28
C GLN A 287 -23.18 -2.88 10.94
N ILE A 288 -23.82 -2.10 10.07
CA ILE A 288 -23.38 -0.72 9.78
C ILE A 288 -23.35 0.11 11.05
N ASN A 289 -24.44 0.14 11.82
CA ASN A 289 -24.48 0.94 13.05
C ASN A 289 -23.39 0.52 14.06
N ARG A 290 -23.13 -0.79 14.21
CA ARG A 290 -22.02 -1.27 15.06
C ARG A 290 -20.65 -0.84 14.52
N ALA A 291 -20.46 -0.86 13.20
CA ALA A 291 -19.22 -0.41 12.58
C ALA A 291 -19.02 1.10 12.75
N GLU A 292 -20.09 1.90 12.65
CA GLU A 292 -20.04 3.35 12.89
C GLU A 292 -19.67 3.69 14.33
N GLU A 293 -20.23 2.97 15.32
CA GLU A 293 -19.84 3.15 16.73
C GLU A 293 -18.37 2.80 16.96
N ARG A 294 -17.89 1.69 16.39
CA ARG A 294 -16.46 1.34 16.44
C ARG A 294 -15.56 2.41 15.81
N VAL A 295 -16.02 3.05 14.72
CA VAL A 295 -15.27 4.14 14.11
C VAL A 295 -15.19 5.35 15.04
N LYS A 296 -16.24 5.63 15.83
CA LYS A 296 -16.21 6.69 16.85
C LYS A 296 -15.23 6.36 17.98
N GLU A 297 -15.24 5.13 18.47
CA GLU A 297 -14.30 4.66 19.51
C GLU A 297 -12.84 4.78 19.03
N VAL A 298 -12.52 4.25 17.86
CA VAL A 298 -11.16 4.33 17.29
C VAL A 298 -10.73 5.79 17.07
N LYS A 299 -11.64 6.68 16.68
CA LYS A 299 -11.34 8.12 16.57
C LYS A 299 -10.98 8.74 17.92
N GLN A 300 -11.67 8.37 18.99
CA GLN A 300 -11.36 8.83 20.34
C GLN A 300 -9.99 8.32 20.79
N GLU A 301 -9.68 7.04 20.57
CA GLU A 301 -8.37 6.45 20.88
C GLU A 301 -7.22 7.18 20.15
N ILE A 302 -7.42 7.50 18.86
CA ILE A 302 -6.43 8.25 18.07
C ILE A 302 -6.19 9.65 18.64
N GLU A 303 -7.24 10.36 19.05
CA GLU A 303 -7.09 11.70 19.66
C GLU A 303 -6.40 11.62 21.04
N GLU A 304 -6.72 10.61 21.85
CA GLU A 304 -6.02 10.38 23.12
C GLU A 304 -4.53 10.08 22.92
N GLU A 305 -4.18 9.24 21.93
CA GLU A 305 -2.78 8.95 21.60
C GLU A 305 -2.04 10.20 21.10
N LYS A 306 -2.69 11.02 20.26
CA LYS A 306 -2.12 12.32 19.84
C LYS A 306 -1.87 13.24 21.05
N GLU A 307 -2.79 13.29 22.02
CA GLU A 307 -2.61 14.11 23.22
C GLU A 307 -1.45 13.58 24.08
N LYS A 308 -1.33 12.26 24.25
CA LYS A 308 -0.20 11.63 24.94
C LYS A 308 1.13 11.93 24.25
N GLU A 309 1.18 11.84 22.92
CA GLU A 309 2.38 12.15 22.15
C GLU A 309 2.76 13.63 22.25
N ALA A 310 1.77 14.53 22.18
CA ALA A 310 1.97 15.97 22.37
C ALA A 310 2.52 16.28 23.78
N LYS A 311 1.98 15.65 24.83
CA LYS A 311 2.50 15.77 26.21
C LYS A 311 3.94 15.26 26.32
N LYS A 312 4.24 14.10 25.71
CA LYS A 312 5.60 13.52 25.69
C LYS A 312 6.59 14.43 24.98
N LYS A 313 6.18 15.06 23.86
CA LYS A 313 7.01 16.01 23.12
C LYS A 313 7.30 17.27 23.95
N LYS A 314 6.27 17.86 24.58
CA LYS A 314 6.44 19.02 25.49
C LYS A 314 7.40 18.71 26.64
N ALA A 315 7.24 17.54 27.27
CA ALA A 315 8.14 17.12 28.36
C ALA A 315 9.59 16.92 27.89
N LYS A 316 9.79 16.44 26.65
CA LYS A 316 11.14 16.31 26.07
C LYS A 316 11.76 17.68 25.79
N GLU A 317 11.01 18.61 25.21
CA GLU A 317 11.45 19.98 24.95
C GLU A 317 11.80 20.73 26.26
N GLU A 318 11.01 20.54 27.32
CA GLU A 318 11.29 21.14 28.63
C GLU A 318 12.58 20.59 29.25
N LYS A 319 12.80 19.27 29.20
CA LYS A 319 14.06 18.65 29.65
C LYS A 319 15.27 19.12 28.85
N GLU A 320 15.11 19.33 27.55
CA GLU A 320 16.18 19.84 26.69
C GLU A 320 16.53 21.29 27.04
N LYS A 321 15.52 22.15 27.27
CA LYS A 321 15.72 23.52 27.76
C LYS A 321 16.40 23.56 29.13
N GLU A 322 16.01 22.67 30.06
CA GLU A 322 16.67 22.58 31.37
C GLU A 322 18.13 22.15 31.23
N LYS A 323 18.43 21.20 30.34
CA LYS A 323 19.80 20.77 30.05
C LYS A 323 20.63 21.90 29.45
N GLU A 324 20.08 22.64 28.49
CA GLU A 324 20.77 23.78 27.87
C GLU A 324 21.03 24.90 28.89
N ALA A 325 20.08 25.16 29.80
CA ALA A 325 20.25 26.13 30.88
C ALA A 325 21.39 25.74 31.82
N LYS A 326 21.44 24.46 32.26
CA LYS A 326 22.53 23.94 33.11
C LYS A 326 23.89 24.00 32.41
N GLU A 327 23.94 23.73 31.11
CA GLU A 327 25.19 23.83 30.33
C GLU A 327 25.67 25.28 30.21
N LYS A 328 24.76 26.23 30.03
CA LYS A 328 25.10 27.67 30.00
C LYS A 328 25.63 28.15 31.36
N GLU A 329 24.98 27.76 32.44
CA GLU A 329 25.43 28.08 33.81
C GLU A 329 26.83 27.52 34.09
N ALA A 330 27.07 26.25 33.75
CA ALA A 330 28.39 25.63 33.91
C ALA A 330 29.50 26.34 33.08
N LYS A 331 29.19 26.75 31.85
CA LYS A 331 30.14 27.52 31.02
C LYS A 331 30.43 28.91 31.59
N GLU A 332 29.42 29.56 32.19
CA GLU A 332 29.59 30.85 32.84
C GLU A 332 30.46 30.74 34.10
N GLU A 333 30.27 29.70 34.92
CA GLU A 333 31.12 29.43 36.07
C GLU A 333 32.57 29.14 35.66
N GLU A 334 32.79 28.33 34.62
CA GLU A 334 34.14 28.05 34.10
C GLU A 334 34.83 29.32 33.57
N ALA A 335 34.06 30.21 32.91
CA ALA A 335 34.57 31.50 32.44
C ALA A 335 34.99 32.41 33.62
N LYS A 336 34.15 32.50 34.66
CA LYS A 336 34.47 33.26 35.89
C LYS A 336 35.72 32.72 36.59
N GLU A 337 35.88 31.39 36.66
CA GLU A 337 37.07 30.78 37.26
C GLU A 337 38.34 31.08 36.45
N LYS A 338 38.26 31.02 35.11
CA LYS A 338 39.37 31.38 34.21
C LYS A 338 39.77 32.83 34.38
N GLU A 339 38.81 33.76 34.41
CA GLU A 339 39.07 35.18 34.61
C GLU A 339 39.70 35.44 35.99
N ALA A 340 39.21 34.80 37.05
CA ALA A 340 39.78 34.90 38.39
C ALA A 340 41.25 34.41 38.45
N LYS A 341 41.57 33.31 37.75
CA LYS A 341 42.95 32.80 37.65
C LYS A 341 43.85 33.77 36.88
N GLU A 342 43.37 34.35 35.78
CA GLU A 342 44.12 35.33 35.00
C GLU A 342 44.43 36.59 35.81
N ASN A 343 43.43 37.12 36.53
CA ASN A 343 43.59 38.30 37.37
C ASN A 343 44.60 38.05 38.51
N LYS A 344 44.53 36.90 39.18
CA LYS A 344 45.54 36.49 40.18
C LYS A 344 46.95 36.39 39.58
N ALA A 345 47.07 35.86 38.37
CA ALA A 345 48.37 35.78 37.69
C ALA A 345 48.93 37.16 37.33
N LYS A 346 48.07 38.11 36.93
CA LYS A 346 48.46 39.51 36.67
C LYS A 346 48.95 40.19 37.95
N GLU A 347 48.21 40.04 39.05
CA GLU A 347 48.57 40.61 40.35
C GLU A 347 49.89 40.04 40.87
N ALA A 348 50.09 38.72 40.77
CA ALA A 348 51.36 38.07 41.16
C ALA A 348 52.55 38.58 40.33
N LYS A 349 52.36 38.82 39.03
CA LYS A 349 53.40 39.41 38.16
C LYS A 349 53.72 40.85 38.56
N GLU A 350 52.72 41.64 38.93
CA GLU A 350 52.92 43.03 39.38
C GLU A 350 53.70 43.07 40.70
N ILE A 351 53.35 42.19 41.65
CA ILE A 351 54.06 42.05 42.93
C ILE A 351 55.52 41.65 42.67
N ALA A 352 55.77 40.62 41.86
CA ALA A 352 57.12 40.18 41.53
C ALA A 352 57.95 41.29 40.85
N ALA A 353 57.33 42.11 39.99
CA ALA A 353 57.98 43.26 39.36
C ALA A 353 58.34 44.36 40.38
N LYS A 354 57.47 44.62 41.37
CA LYS A 354 57.76 45.57 42.46
C LYS A 354 58.92 45.07 43.34
N GLU A 355 58.90 43.80 43.71
CA GLU A 355 59.99 43.19 44.50
C GLU A 355 61.33 43.21 43.75
N ALA A 356 61.32 42.96 42.44
CA ALA A 356 62.52 43.02 41.60
C ALA A 356 63.11 44.45 41.58
N LYS A 357 62.26 45.47 41.38
CA LYS A 357 62.67 46.89 41.41
C LYS A 357 63.21 47.28 42.79
N GLU A 358 62.61 46.80 43.87
CA GLU A 358 63.10 47.07 45.22
C GLU A 358 64.47 46.43 45.47
N LYS A 359 64.69 45.19 45.01
CA LYS A 359 65.99 44.52 45.07
C LYS A 359 67.06 45.28 44.29
N GLU A 360 66.74 45.72 43.07
CA GLU A 360 67.64 46.52 42.24
C GLU A 360 67.99 47.85 42.91
N ALA A 361 67.00 48.56 43.48
CA ALA A 361 67.23 49.80 44.22
C ALA A 361 68.14 49.61 45.45
N LYS A 362 67.95 48.51 46.20
CA LYS A 362 68.82 48.14 47.33
C LYS A 362 70.25 47.84 46.88
N GLU A 363 70.43 47.16 45.74
CA GLU A 363 71.75 46.89 45.17
C GLU A 363 72.45 48.19 44.74
N ILE A 364 71.74 49.09 44.06
CA ILE A 364 72.27 50.41 43.67
C ILE A 364 72.70 51.19 44.91
N THR A 365 71.86 51.22 45.95
CA THR A 365 72.17 51.91 47.21
C THR A 365 73.39 51.30 47.91
N ALA A 366 73.56 49.97 47.84
CA ALA A 366 74.73 49.29 48.40
C ALA A 366 76.01 49.65 47.63
N LYS A 367 75.96 49.68 46.30
CA LYS A 367 77.08 50.10 45.44
C LYS A 367 77.46 51.56 45.70
N GLU A 368 76.48 52.44 45.87
CA GLU A 368 76.71 53.85 46.19
C GLU A 368 77.40 54.01 47.56
N LYS A 369 76.93 53.29 48.59
CA LYS A 369 77.59 53.27 49.90
C LYS A 369 79.04 52.76 49.82
N GLU A 370 79.30 51.74 49.00
CA GLU A 370 80.66 51.24 48.79
C GLU A 370 81.54 52.26 48.06
N ALA A 371 81.02 52.92 47.02
CA ALA A 371 81.72 53.97 46.30
C ALA A 371 82.07 55.14 47.22
N ASN A 372 81.13 55.59 48.07
CA ASN A 372 81.37 56.65 49.04
C ASN A 372 82.45 56.26 50.07
N ARG A 373 82.49 54.99 50.51
CA ARG A 373 83.58 54.50 51.36
C ARG A 373 84.94 54.57 50.66
N LYS A 374 85.00 54.27 49.36
CA LYS A 374 86.24 54.38 48.56
C LYS A 374 86.68 55.83 48.40
N ILE A 375 85.74 56.74 48.14
CA ILE A 375 86.00 58.18 48.06
C ILE A 375 86.58 58.69 49.38
N ASN A 376 85.95 58.39 50.52
CA ASN A 376 86.45 58.83 51.82
C ASN A 376 87.88 58.32 52.12
N ARG A 377 88.19 57.06 51.79
CA ARG A 377 89.55 56.53 51.93
C ARG A 377 90.55 57.25 51.03
N ALA A 378 90.17 57.58 49.80
CA ALA A 378 91.02 58.33 48.88
C ALA A 378 91.26 59.76 49.39
N GLU A 379 90.23 60.42 49.93
CA GLU A 379 90.37 61.73 50.57
C GLU A 379 91.31 61.69 51.77
N ASP A 380 91.20 60.67 52.62
CA ASP A 380 92.12 60.49 53.75
C ASP A 380 93.55 60.24 53.28
N ARG A 381 93.76 59.44 52.22
CA ARG A 381 95.08 59.26 51.61
C ARG A 381 95.65 60.55 51.03
N VAL A 382 94.81 61.40 50.44
CA VAL A 382 95.22 62.73 49.95
C VAL A 382 95.66 63.62 51.11
N LYS A 383 95.00 63.55 52.28
CA LYS A 383 95.43 64.28 53.48
C LYS A 383 96.79 63.78 53.97
N GLU A 384 97.00 62.47 54.03
CA GLU A 384 98.30 61.86 54.39
C GLU A 384 99.41 62.33 53.44
N ILE A 385 99.20 62.22 52.12
CA ILE A 385 100.19 62.66 51.11
C ILE A 385 100.50 64.16 51.27
N LYS A 386 99.50 65.00 51.56
CA LYS A 386 99.74 66.43 51.81
C LYS A 386 100.61 66.65 53.05
N GLN A 387 100.43 65.86 54.11
CA GLN A 387 101.28 65.92 55.30
C GLN A 387 102.71 65.46 54.98
N GLU A 388 102.87 64.33 54.29
CA GLU A 388 104.18 63.83 53.82
C GLU A 388 104.92 64.89 52.98
N ILE A 389 104.23 65.56 52.05
CA ILE A 389 104.79 66.64 51.23
C ILE A 389 105.23 67.84 52.08
N GLU A 390 104.45 68.26 53.08
CA GLU A 390 104.85 69.38 53.96
C GLU A 390 106.03 69.00 54.86
N GLU A 391 106.08 67.77 55.39
CA GLU A 391 107.24 67.26 56.12
C GLU A 391 108.49 67.22 55.23
N GLU A 392 108.36 66.80 53.97
CA GLU A 392 109.47 66.79 53.01
C GLU A 392 109.95 68.21 52.70
N LYS A 393 109.03 69.16 52.48
CA LYS A 393 109.36 70.58 52.31
C LYS A 393 110.08 71.16 53.53
N GLU A 394 109.64 70.82 54.74
CA GLU A 394 110.29 71.27 55.97
C GLU A 394 111.71 70.66 56.10
N ASN A 395 111.86 69.37 55.81
CA ASN A 395 113.16 68.72 55.76
C ASN A 395 114.10 69.36 54.74
N GLU A 396 113.61 69.71 53.54
CA GLU A 396 114.39 70.44 52.54
C GLU A 396 114.76 71.85 52.99
N ARG A 397 113.87 72.57 53.71
CA ARG A 397 114.22 73.87 54.33
C ARG A 397 115.34 73.69 55.35
N ARG A 398 115.23 72.70 56.24
CA ARG A 398 116.27 72.39 57.24
C ARG A 398 117.61 72.05 56.58
N LYS A 399 117.63 71.24 55.51
CA LYS A 399 118.86 70.94 54.74
C LYS A 399 119.49 72.20 54.15
N LYS A 400 118.68 73.11 53.58
CA LYS A 400 119.16 74.39 53.03
C LYS A 400 119.75 75.30 54.11
N GLU A 401 119.16 75.36 55.30
CA GLU A 401 119.72 76.10 56.44
C GLU A 401 121.05 75.53 56.91
N VAL A 402 121.17 74.22 57.04
CA VAL A 402 122.45 73.55 57.38
C VAL A 402 123.51 73.81 56.30
N MET A 403 123.12 73.77 55.01
CA MET A 403 124.03 74.09 53.91
C MET A 403 124.51 75.54 53.96
N LYS A 404 123.62 76.48 54.35
CA LYS A 404 123.96 77.88 54.53
C LYS A 404 124.94 78.09 55.69
N GLN A 405 124.68 77.45 56.84
CA GLN A 405 125.59 77.52 58.01
C GLN A 405 127.01 77.01 57.68
N LYS A 406 127.13 75.95 56.86
CA LYS A 406 128.42 75.43 56.40
C LYS A 406 129.16 76.32 55.39
N MET A 407 128.51 77.31 54.78
CA MET A 407 129.16 78.29 53.90
C MET A 407 129.58 79.56 54.65
N ASP A 408 129.06 79.78 55.85
CA ASP A 408 129.37 80.93 56.72
C ASP A 408 130.54 80.62 57.69
N GLU A 409 130.92 79.35 57.87
CA GLU A 409 132.17 78.86 58.50
C GLU A 409 133.31 78.76 57.47
#